data_AF-A0A1G1GGW3-F1
#
_entry.id   AF-A0A1G1GGW3-F1
#
_cell.length_a   1.000
_cell.length_b   1.000
_cell.length_c   1.000
_cell.angle_alpha   90.00
_cell.angle_beta   90.00
_cell.angle_gamma   90.00
#
_symmetry.space_group_name_H-M   'P 1'
#
loop_
_entity.id
_entity.type
_entity.pdbx_description
1 polymer ?
#
loop_
_entity_poly.entity_id
_entity_poly.type
_entity_poly.pdbx_seq_one_letter_code
_entity_poly.pdbx_strand_id
1 'polypeptide(L)'
;MKEQRGYWKRFTLASFIGIFFLIIFLGCAKKEAIRKISDEEILKERVTTYWNHKVKRDFVKAYEYESPLSKEMTATKYVQIHANPALTYKSFEIRSIIKKADDIADVELMVVPVAKVPGAKPFEHEIAITERWVKVNDTWYHLSRRAAGDFTHK
;
A
#
# COMPACT_ATOMS: atom_id res chain seq x y z
N MET A 1 7.23 51.23 80.57
CA MET A 1 6.86 52.29 79.62
C MET A 1 7.66 52.04 78.33
N LYS A 2 6.96 51.64 77.25
CA LYS A 2 7.39 51.55 75.83
C LYS A 2 8.58 50.61 75.49
N GLU A 3 8.59 49.82 74.43
CA GLU A 3 7.60 49.36 73.44
C GLU A 3 8.41 48.40 72.54
N GLN A 4 7.94 47.16 72.34
CA GLN A 4 8.57 46.21 71.43
C GLN A 4 8.28 46.59 69.96
N ARG A 5 9.33 46.76 69.16
CA ARG A 5 9.31 46.87 67.68
C ARG A 5 10.52 46.11 67.15
N GLY A 6 10.45 45.23 66.15
CA GLY A 6 9.35 44.72 65.36
C GLY A 6 9.87 43.47 64.64
N TYR A 7 9.11 42.39 64.73
CA TYR A 7 9.46 41.06 64.20
C TYR A 7 8.50 40.72 63.06
N TRP A 8 8.47 41.50 61.99
CA TRP A 8 7.55 41.25 60.88
C TRP A 8 8.27 41.39 59.54
N LYS A 9 8.28 40.27 58.80
CA LYS A 9 8.53 40.05 57.35
C LYS A 9 9.56 38.95 57.07
N ARG A 10 9.25 37.73 57.52
CA ARG A 10 9.83 36.48 56.98
C ARG A 10 8.76 35.40 56.86
N PHE A 11 7.72 35.68 56.09
CA PHE A 11 6.65 34.76 55.64
C PHE A 11 6.01 35.57 54.50
N THR A 12 5.89 35.17 53.24
CA THR A 12 5.65 33.88 52.60
C THR A 12 5.92 34.10 51.10
N LEU A 13 6.88 33.43 50.48
CA LEU A 13 6.84 33.27 49.01
C LEU A 13 7.73 32.13 48.53
N ALA A 14 7.56 30.94 49.09
CA ALA A 14 8.26 29.76 48.61
C ALA A 14 7.42 28.50 48.86
N SER A 15 6.21 28.42 48.28
CA SER A 15 5.48 27.14 48.30
C SER A 15 4.29 27.07 47.34
N PHE A 16 4.41 27.43 46.06
CA PHE A 16 3.31 27.16 45.10
C PHE A 16 3.76 26.88 43.64
N ILE A 17 5.03 26.50 43.42
CA ILE A 17 5.54 26.13 42.07
C ILE A 17 6.18 24.74 42.13
N GLY A 18 5.50 23.79 42.76
CA GLY A 18 6.03 22.41 42.92
C GLY A 18 5.05 21.29 42.57
N ILE A 19 3.77 21.59 42.38
CA ILE A 19 2.71 20.57 42.24
C ILE A 19 2.13 20.48 40.81
N PHE A 20 2.45 21.43 39.92
CA PHE A 20 1.94 21.40 38.55
C PHE A 20 2.78 20.57 37.56
N PHE A 21 3.98 20.12 37.96
CA PHE A 21 4.87 19.33 37.09
C PHE A 21 4.71 17.81 37.21
N LEU A 22 3.86 17.30 38.12
CA LEU A 22 3.76 15.87 38.42
C LEU A 22 2.64 15.11 37.68
N ILE A 23 1.82 15.77 36.86
CA ILE A 23 0.65 15.15 36.21
C ILE A 23 0.91 14.74 34.75
N ILE A 24 2.05 15.13 34.16
CA ILE A 24 2.32 14.90 32.72
C ILE A 24 2.84 13.48 32.41
N PHE A 25 3.21 12.68 33.43
CA PHE A 25 3.79 11.34 33.21
C PHE A 25 2.82 10.15 33.30
N LEU A 26 1.51 10.38 33.49
CA LEU A 26 0.48 9.33 33.39
C LEU A 26 -0.14 9.23 31.98
N GLY A 27 0.63 9.58 30.95
CA GLY A 27 0.33 9.18 29.59
C GLY A 27 0.45 7.66 29.47
N CYS A 28 -0.65 6.94 29.70
CA CYS A 28 -0.80 5.53 29.38
C CYS A 28 -0.31 5.30 27.96
N ALA A 29 0.92 4.79 27.82
CA ALA A 29 1.38 4.13 26.62
C ALA A 29 0.46 2.92 26.42
N LYS A 30 -0.65 3.12 25.72
CA LYS A 30 -1.37 2.03 25.06
C LYS A 30 -0.30 1.37 24.20
N LYS A 31 0.22 0.23 24.66
CA LYS A 31 0.91 -0.73 23.80
C LYS A 31 -0.13 -1.15 22.76
N GLU A 32 -0.27 -0.35 21.70
CA GLU A 32 -0.80 -0.85 20.46
C GLU A 32 0.11 -2.01 20.10
N ALA A 33 -0.44 -3.23 20.25
CA ALA A 33 0.20 -4.40 19.73
C ALA A 33 0.36 -4.13 18.23
N ILE A 34 1.60 -3.82 17.82
CA ILE A 34 1.97 -3.65 16.42
C ILE A 34 1.63 -4.98 15.75
N ARG A 35 0.44 -5.05 15.16
CA ARG A 35 0.02 -6.21 14.39
C ARG A 35 0.96 -6.26 13.20
N LYS A 36 1.89 -7.21 13.23
CA LYS A 36 2.76 -7.50 12.09
C LYS A 36 1.86 -7.85 10.92
N ILE A 37 1.77 -6.95 9.94
CA ILE A 37 1.00 -7.18 8.72
C ILE A 37 1.63 -8.40 8.04
N SER A 38 0.79 -9.36 7.66
CA SER A 38 1.24 -10.56 6.98
C SER A 38 1.71 -10.23 5.56
N ASP A 39 2.66 -10.99 5.03
CA ASP A 39 3.14 -10.83 3.66
C ASP A 39 2.02 -10.93 2.61
N GLU A 40 0.97 -11.71 2.91
CA GLU A 40 -0.21 -11.84 2.07
C GLU A 40 -1.06 -10.57 2.08
N GLU A 41 -1.27 -9.94 3.25
CA GLU A 41 -1.96 -8.64 3.36
C GLU A 41 -1.20 -7.56 2.58
N ILE A 42 0.14 -7.53 2.66
CA ILE A 42 1.00 -6.61 1.89
C ILE A 42 0.83 -6.85 0.38
N LEU A 43 0.91 -8.10 -0.07
CA LEU A 43 0.72 -8.44 -1.48
C LEU A 43 -0.68 -8.04 -1.95
N LYS A 44 -1.73 -8.34 -1.17
CA LYS A 44 -3.11 -7.99 -1.48
C LYS A 44 -3.28 -6.48 -1.67
N GLU A 45 -2.71 -5.66 -0.79
CA GLU A 45 -2.72 -4.20 -0.91
C GLU A 45 -2.04 -3.71 -2.19
N ARG A 46 -0.89 -4.29 -2.52
CA ARG A 46 -0.14 -3.92 -3.73
C ARG A 46 -0.88 -4.30 -5.01
N VAL A 47 -1.43 -5.51 -5.09
CA VAL A 47 -2.29 -5.94 -6.20
C VAL A 47 -3.48 -5.00 -6.36
N THR A 48 -4.14 -4.68 -5.24
CA THR A 48 -5.30 -3.79 -5.20
C THR A 48 -4.94 -2.41 -5.75
N THR A 49 -3.79 -1.86 -5.34
CA THR A 49 -3.34 -0.54 -5.78
C THR A 49 -2.97 -0.52 -7.26
N TYR A 50 -2.21 -1.52 -7.72
CA TYR A 50 -1.90 -1.72 -9.14
C TYR A 50 -3.15 -1.75 -10.02
N TRP A 51 -4.14 -2.57 -9.64
CA TRP A 51 -5.36 -2.70 -10.41
C TRP A 51 -6.27 -1.47 -10.33
N ASN A 52 -6.29 -0.76 -9.20
CA ASN A 52 -6.95 0.54 -9.10
C ASN A 52 -6.38 1.55 -10.10
N HIS A 53 -5.06 1.58 -10.30
CA HIS A 53 -4.45 2.42 -11.32
C HIS A 53 -4.88 1.99 -12.73
N LYS A 54 -4.94 0.69 -13.03
CA LYS A 54 -5.42 0.19 -14.34
C LYS A 54 -6.88 0.54 -14.63
N VAL A 55 -7.77 0.41 -13.63
CA VAL A 55 -9.18 0.82 -13.76
C VAL A 55 -9.30 2.32 -13.98
N LYS A 56 -8.50 3.13 -13.26
CA LYS A 56 -8.45 4.60 -13.42
C LYS A 56 -7.67 5.06 -14.66
N ARG A 57 -7.11 4.14 -15.44
CA ARG A 57 -6.25 4.40 -16.60
C ARG A 57 -4.97 5.21 -16.29
N ASP A 58 -4.50 5.14 -15.06
CA ASP A 58 -3.24 5.74 -14.62
C ASP A 58 -2.09 4.74 -14.83
N PHE A 59 -1.74 4.51 -16.09
CA PHE A 59 -0.76 3.49 -16.45
C PHE A 59 0.68 3.86 -16.09
N VAL A 60 0.97 5.14 -15.87
CA VAL A 60 2.27 5.58 -15.35
C VAL A 60 2.43 5.08 -13.92
N LYS A 61 1.40 5.23 -13.08
CA LYS A 61 1.42 4.69 -11.72
C LYS A 61 1.32 3.18 -11.67
N ALA A 62 0.55 2.55 -12.55
CA ALA A 62 0.52 1.08 -12.63
C ALA A 62 1.91 0.49 -12.93
N TYR A 63 2.69 1.15 -13.79
CA TYR A 63 4.05 0.71 -14.12
C TYR A 63 5.01 0.69 -12.92
N GLU A 64 4.79 1.54 -11.89
CA GLU A 64 5.61 1.53 -10.66
C GLU A 64 5.51 0.21 -9.87
N TYR A 65 4.53 -0.65 -10.20
CA TYR A 65 4.34 -1.97 -9.60
C TYR A 65 4.90 -3.11 -10.46
N GLU A 66 5.36 -2.83 -11.68
CA GLU A 66 5.98 -3.85 -12.55
C GLU A 66 7.39 -4.19 -12.05
N SER A 67 7.79 -5.45 -12.20
CA SER A 67 9.08 -5.93 -11.72
C SER A 67 10.25 -5.29 -12.47
N PRO A 68 11.27 -4.77 -11.77
CA PRO A 68 12.48 -4.24 -12.40
C PRO A 68 13.32 -5.33 -13.07
N LEU A 69 13.02 -6.62 -12.79
CA LEU A 69 13.69 -7.76 -13.42
C LEU A 69 13.30 -7.91 -14.91
N SER A 70 12.18 -7.33 -15.32
CA SER A 70 11.74 -7.32 -16.72
C SER A 70 12.46 -6.21 -17.50
N LYS A 71 13.59 -6.53 -18.13
CA LYS A 71 14.40 -5.56 -18.89
C LYS A 71 13.76 -5.09 -20.19
N GLU A 72 12.66 -5.70 -20.62
CA GLU A 72 12.11 -5.51 -21.96
C GLU A 72 11.07 -4.38 -22.08
N MET A 73 10.55 -3.90 -20.94
CA MET A 73 9.43 -2.96 -20.91
C MET A 73 9.80 -1.65 -20.22
N THR A 74 9.92 -0.58 -21.00
CA THR A 74 10.03 0.79 -20.48
C THR A 74 8.66 1.34 -20.08
N ALA A 75 8.63 2.34 -19.19
CA ALA A 75 7.39 3.02 -18.81
C ALA A 75 6.60 3.54 -20.03
N THR A 76 7.30 4.15 -21.00
CA THR A 76 6.68 4.66 -22.23
C THR A 76 6.03 3.54 -23.04
N LYS A 77 6.74 2.41 -23.22
CA LYS A 77 6.22 1.27 -23.98
C LYS A 77 5.06 0.59 -23.25
N TYR A 78 5.12 0.53 -21.93
CA TYR A 78 4.02 0.06 -21.10
C TYR A 78 2.76 0.90 -21.31
N VAL A 79 2.87 2.22 -21.19
CA VAL A 79 1.75 3.14 -21.40
C VAL A 79 1.21 3.01 -22.83
N GLN A 80 2.07 2.93 -23.85
CA GLN A 80 1.64 2.76 -25.24
C GLN A 80 0.80 1.49 -25.46
N ILE A 81 1.17 0.38 -24.82
CA ILE A 81 0.44 -0.90 -24.92
C ILE A 81 -0.87 -0.85 -24.14
N HIS A 82 -0.84 -0.33 -22.92
CA HIS A 82 -1.96 -0.43 -21.98
C HIS A 82 -2.96 0.72 -22.06
N ALA A 83 -2.56 1.90 -22.55
CA ALA A 83 -3.45 3.06 -22.69
C ALA A 83 -4.39 2.99 -23.90
N ASN A 84 -4.48 1.85 -24.58
CA ASN A 84 -5.40 1.65 -25.71
C ASN A 84 -6.85 2.03 -25.30
N PRO A 85 -7.51 2.99 -25.97
CA PRO A 85 -8.89 3.37 -25.66
C PRO A 85 -9.91 2.28 -26.04
N ALA A 86 -9.53 1.32 -26.89
CA ALA A 86 -10.38 0.21 -27.28
C ALA A 86 -10.49 -0.88 -26.20
N LEU A 87 -9.62 -0.88 -25.18
CA LEU A 87 -9.66 -1.82 -24.07
C LEU A 87 -9.50 -1.08 -22.74
N THR A 88 -10.54 -1.08 -21.91
CA THR A 88 -10.51 -0.51 -20.56
C THR A 88 -10.88 -1.56 -19.53
N TYR A 89 -10.65 -1.29 -18.24
CA TYR A 89 -11.10 -2.16 -17.15
C TYR A 89 -12.11 -1.40 -16.31
N LYS A 90 -13.29 -2.01 -16.10
CA LYS A 90 -14.36 -1.44 -15.29
C LYS A 90 -14.17 -1.74 -13.80
N SER A 91 -13.80 -2.99 -13.49
CA SER A 91 -13.59 -3.45 -12.11
C SER A 91 -12.65 -4.64 -12.08
N PHE A 92 -12.21 -4.98 -10.87
CA PHE A 92 -11.46 -6.18 -10.55
C PHE A 92 -11.82 -6.68 -9.15
N GLU A 93 -11.56 -7.95 -8.90
CA GLU A 93 -11.72 -8.60 -7.60
C GLU A 93 -10.61 -9.64 -7.42
N ILE A 94 -9.90 -9.60 -6.29
CA ILE A 94 -8.92 -10.63 -5.93
C ILE A 94 -9.68 -11.85 -5.40
N ARG A 95 -9.56 -12.99 -6.09
CA ARG A 95 -10.22 -14.25 -5.70
C ARG A 95 -9.35 -15.05 -4.74
N SER A 96 -8.07 -15.21 -5.06
CA SER A 96 -7.16 -16.00 -4.26
C SER A 96 -5.72 -15.51 -4.42
N ILE A 97 -4.90 -15.78 -3.41
CA ILE A 97 -3.44 -15.60 -3.45
C ILE A 97 -2.84 -16.97 -3.16
N ILE A 98 -2.12 -17.52 -4.13
CA ILE A 98 -1.52 -18.85 -4.06
C ILE A 98 -0.01 -18.66 -3.97
N LYS A 99 0.54 -18.77 -2.76
CA LYS A 99 2.00 -18.76 -2.56
C LYS A 99 2.63 -19.96 -3.27
N LYS A 100 3.66 -19.70 -4.07
CA LYS A 100 4.48 -20.71 -4.75
C LYS A 100 5.83 -20.89 -4.06
N ALA A 101 6.39 -19.80 -3.56
CA ALA A 101 7.59 -19.72 -2.74
C ALA A 101 7.46 -18.54 -1.75
N ASP A 102 8.46 -18.31 -0.91
CA ASP A 102 8.47 -17.18 0.03
C ASP A 102 8.44 -15.82 -0.71
N ASP A 103 9.02 -15.78 -1.91
CA ASP A 103 9.17 -14.60 -2.76
C ASP A 103 8.37 -14.68 -4.07
N ILE A 104 7.52 -15.70 -4.26
CA ILE A 104 6.71 -15.86 -5.47
C ILE A 104 5.28 -16.25 -5.11
N ALA A 105 4.31 -15.56 -5.68
CA ALA A 105 2.90 -15.87 -5.55
C ALA A 105 2.17 -15.70 -6.88
N ASP A 106 1.19 -16.56 -7.13
CA ASP A 106 0.22 -16.37 -8.20
C ASP A 106 -1.06 -15.78 -7.57
N VAL A 107 -1.62 -14.75 -8.22
CA VAL A 107 -2.81 -14.04 -7.77
C VAL A 107 -3.91 -14.25 -8.79
N GLU A 108 -5.01 -14.86 -8.35
CA GLU A 108 -6.18 -15.07 -9.19
C GLU A 108 -7.13 -13.88 -9.03
N LEU A 109 -7.55 -13.32 -10.16
CA LEU A 109 -8.40 -12.16 -10.24
C LEU A 109 -9.60 -12.45 -11.13
N MET A 110 -10.75 -11.89 -10.76
CA MET A 110 -11.83 -11.64 -11.72
C MET A 110 -11.75 -10.19 -12.16
N VAL A 111 -11.77 -9.95 -13.48
CA VAL A 111 -11.70 -8.59 -14.04
C VAL A 111 -12.81 -8.40 -15.05
N VAL A 112 -13.31 -7.16 -15.16
CA VAL A 112 -14.35 -6.78 -16.12
C VAL A 112 -13.73 -5.86 -17.18
N PRO A 113 -13.12 -6.40 -18.26
CA PRO A 113 -12.70 -5.61 -19.40
C PRO A 113 -13.92 -5.07 -20.15
N VAL A 114 -13.78 -3.84 -20.67
CA VAL A 114 -14.70 -3.23 -21.62
C VAL A 114 -13.93 -3.07 -22.92
N ALA A 115 -14.26 -3.88 -23.92
CA ALA A 115 -13.65 -3.79 -25.24
C ALA A 115 -14.61 -3.11 -26.23
N LYS A 116 -14.10 -2.10 -26.95
CA LYS A 116 -14.84 -1.34 -27.97
C LYS A 116 -14.33 -1.72 -29.34
N VAL A 117 -15.19 -2.33 -30.15
CA VAL A 117 -14.92 -2.65 -31.56
C VAL A 117 -15.82 -1.78 -32.43
N PRO A 118 -15.28 -1.03 -33.42
CA PRO A 118 -16.08 -0.23 -34.33
C PRO A 118 -17.17 -1.07 -35.01
N GLY A 119 -18.42 -0.60 -34.96
CA GLY A 119 -19.57 -1.30 -35.56
C GLY A 119 -20.17 -2.43 -34.71
N ALA A 120 -19.64 -2.72 -33.52
CA ALA A 120 -20.17 -3.72 -32.61
C ALA A 120 -20.58 -3.12 -31.25
N LYS A 121 -21.43 -3.83 -30.51
CA LYS A 121 -21.72 -3.49 -29.11
C LYS A 121 -20.46 -3.72 -28.25
N PRO A 122 -20.22 -2.89 -27.23
CA PRO A 122 -19.11 -3.12 -26.30
C PRO A 122 -19.19 -4.52 -25.68
N PHE A 123 -18.05 -5.20 -25.63
CA PHE A 123 -17.92 -6.46 -24.89
C PHE A 123 -17.58 -6.13 -23.45
N GLU A 124 -18.43 -6.56 -22.52
CA GLU A 124 -18.25 -6.37 -21.09
C GLU A 124 -18.63 -7.66 -20.36
N HIS A 125 -17.63 -8.49 -20.07
CA HIS A 125 -17.83 -9.75 -19.38
C HIS A 125 -16.73 -9.96 -18.35
N GLU A 126 -17.10 -10.55 -17.21
CA GLU A 126 -16.14 -11.02 -16.23
C GLU A 126 -15.25 -12.12 -16.82
N ILE A 127 -13.94 -11.96 -16.66
CA ILE A 127 -12.95 -12.97 -17.03
C ILE A 127 -12.06 -13.27 -15.83
N ALA A 128 -11.73 -14.55 -15.66
CA ALA A 128 -10.72 -14.99 -14.70
C ALA A 128 -9.33 -14.83 -15.31
N ILE A 129 -8.40 -14.24 -14.57
CA ILE A 129 -6.99 -14.17 -14.94
C ILE A 129 -6.12 -14.56 -13.74
N THR A 130 -4.94 -15.09 -14.03
CA THR A 130 -3.91 -15.35 -13.03
C THR A 130 -2.69 -14.52 -13.37
N GLU A 131 -2.21 -13.73 -12.42
CA GLU A 131 -1.01 -12.91 -12.55
C GLU A 131 0.06 -13.37 -11.56
N ARG A 132 1.33 -13.39 -11.98
CA ARG A 132 2.44 -13.75 -11.11
C ARG A 132 3.02 -12.51 -10.45
N TRP A 133 3.35 -12.62 -9.18
CA TRP A 133 4.00 -11.59 -8.39
C TRP A 133 5.27 -12.13 -7.76
N VAL A 134 6.30 -11.30 -7.70
CA VAL A 134 7.62 -11.63 -7.15
C VAL A 134 8.05 -10.62 -6.11
N LYS A 135 8.64 -11.08 -5.00
CA LYS A 135 9.18 -10.22 -3.94
C LYS A 135 10.65 -9.94 -4.22
N VAL A 136 11.00 -8.66 -4.36
CA VAL A 136 12.38 -8.20 -4.55
C VAL A 136 12.66 -7.14 -3.49
N ASN A 137 13.68 -7.37 -2.66
CA ASN A 137 14.05 -6.48 -1.54
C ASN A 137 12.82 -6.13 -0.68
N ASP A 138 12.12 -7.15 -0.20
CA ASP A 138 10.89 -7.07 0.60
C ASP A 138 9.68 -6.40 -0.05
N THR A 139 9.74 -6.07 -1.35
CA THR A 139 8.65 -5.42 -2.07
C THR A 139 8.10 -6.34 -3.15
N TRP A 140 6.77 -6.50 -3.22
CA TRP A 140 6.12 -7.30 -4.26
C TRP A 140 5.98 -6.53 -5.57
N TYR A 141 6.29 -7.17 -6.69
CA TYR A 141 6.14 -6.61 -8.03
C TYR A 141 5.39 -7.57 -8.93
N HIS A 142 4.56 -7.01 -9.80
CA HIS A 142 3.90 -7.76 -10.86
C HIS A 142 4.94 -8.23 -11.87
N LEU A 143 4.90 -9.51 -12.22
CA LEU A 143 5.76 -10.11 -13.22
C LEU A 143 4.98 -10.24 -14.53
N SER A 144 5.31 -9.38 -15.49
CA SER A 144 4.68 -9.43 -16.81
C SER A 144 4.78 -10.83 -17.44
N ARG A 145 3.73 -11.25 -18.16
CA ARG A 145 3.63 -12.60 -18.76
C ARG A 145 4.83 -12.99 -19.63
N ARG A 146 5.46 -12.01 -20.31
CA ARG A 146 6.69 -12.24 -21.08
C ARG A 146 7.85 -12.64 -20.19
N ALA A 147 8.09 -11.88 -19.12
CA ALA A 147 9.14 -12.19 -18.15
C ALA A 147 8.88 -13.51 -17.41
N ALA A 148 7.61 -13.87 -17.14
CA ALA A 148 7.28 -15.10 -16.43
C ALA A 148 7.70 -16.39 -17.16
N GLY A 149 7.74 -16.38 -18.50
CA GLY A 149 8.21 -17.53 -19.29
C GLY A 149 9.69 -17.84 -19.10
N ASP A 150 10.50 -16.85 -18.75
CA ASP A 150 11.93 -17.04 -18.50
C ASP A 150 12.23 -17.72 -17.15
N PHE A 151 11.26 -17.70 -16.22
CA PHE A 151 11.40 -18.31 -14.89
C PHE A 151 10.87 -19.75 -14.82
N THR A 152 10.26 -20.30 -15.88
CA THR A 152 9.75 -21.68 -15.90
C THR A 152 10.76 -22.72 -16.38
N HIS A 153 11.98 -22.31 -16.72
CA HIS A 153 13.04 -23.18 -17.27
C HIS A 153 14.24 -23.38 -16.33
N LYS A 154 14.08 -23.16 -15.03
CA LYS A 154 15.13 -23.44 -14.02
C LYS A 154 14.68 -24.48 -13.01
#